data_AF-K9B4A9-F1
#
_entry.id   AF-K9B4A9-F1
#
_cell.length_a   1.000
_cell.length_b   1.000
_cell.length_c   1.000
_cell.angle_alpha   90.00
_cell.angle_beta   90.00
_cell.angle_gamma   90.00
#
_symmetry.space_group_name_H-M   'P 1'
#
loop_
_entity.id
_entity.type
_entity.pdbx_description
1 polymer ?
#
loop_
_entity_poly.entity_id
_entity_poly.type
_entity_poly.pdbx_seq_one_letter_code
_entity_poly.pdbx_strand_id
1 'polypeptide(L)'
;MPLATEILGFAPAFSDYRRTWDLQKKYHEDVLGGTRESTILLLEHPPVYTAGKRTEDHERPTDGTEVVDVDRGGKITWHGPGQLVAYFIYRLNDPKEVRLFVAQLEDSMIRLLGEYGIEATTVEGRAGVWILGDGVRRDRKIGAIGIRIHEGVTMHGLALNCSNDLGAYASIIPCGITDADTTTISAELGRTVTPEEVAPRLDEILHETITA
;
A
#
# COMPACT_ATOMS: atom_id res chain seq x y z
N MET A 1 13.69 12.78 11.87
CA MET A 1 12.69 13.87 11.88
C MET A 1 11.44 13.36 12.58
N PRO A 2 10.66 14.20 13.29
CA PRO A 2 9.39 13.76 13.83
C PRO A 2 8.50 13.25 12.69
N LEU A 3 7.98 12.04 12.86
CA LEU A 3 7.02 11.40 11.99
C LEU A 3 5.73 11.30 12.80
N ALA A 4 4.66 11.93 12.34
CA ALA A 4 3.35 11.83 12.97
C ALA A 4 2.54 10.70 12.32
N THR A 5 1.57 10.16 13.04
CA THR A 5 0.59 9.21 12.50
C THR A 5 -0.83 9.73 12.72
N GLU A 6 -1.64 9.70 11.68
CA GLU A 6 -3.07 10.00 11.73
C GLU A 6 -3.87 8.78 11.23
N ILE A 7 -4.87 8.36 12.00
CA ILE A 7 -5.82 7.32 11.58
C ILE A 7 -7.05 8.01 11.00
N LEU A 8 -7.32 7.78 9.70
CA LEU A 8 -8.46 8.42 9.01
C LEU A 8 -9.72 7.54 9.00
N GLY A 9 -9.60 6.29 9.45
CA GLY A 9 -10.74 5.41 9.71
C GLY A 9 -10.55 4.00 9.18
N PHE A 10 -11.05 3.06 9.97
CA PHE A 10 -11.20 1.65 9.64
C PHE A 10 -12.68 1.28 9.60
N ALA A 11 -13.00 0.04 9.24
CA ALA A 11 -14.38 -0.45 9.28
C ALA A 11 -15.08 -0.11 10.62
N PRO A 12 -16.33 0.36 10.59
CA PRO A 12 -17.20 0.60 9.43
C PRO A 12 -17.07 2.00 8.80
N ALA A 13 -16.16 2.85 9.29
CA ALA A 13 -15.99 4.25 8.88
C ALA A 13 -14.82 4.42 7.89
N PHE A 14 -15.05 4.01 6.64
CA PHE A 14 -14.05 4.08 5.59
C PHE A 14 -13.79 5.52 5.10
N SER A 15 -12.55 5.78 4.67
CA SER A 15 -12.14 7.04 4.08
C SER A 15 -12.38 7.07 2.57
N ASP A 16 -13.11 8.06 2.05
CA ASP A 16 -13.32 8.20 0.59
C ASP A 16 -12.00 8.46 -0.16
N TYR A 17 -11.78 7.74 -1.27
CA TYR A 17 -10.52 7.79 -2.00
C TYR A 17 -10.16 9.19 -2.50
N ARG A 18 -11.11 9.89 -3.12
CA ARG A 18 -10.85 11.21 -3.74
C ARG A 18 -10.57 12.26 -2.67
N ARG A 19 -11.36 12.25 -1.58
CA ARG A 19 -11.15 13.16 -0.43
C ARG A 19 -9.81 12.90 0.26
N THR A 20 -9.44 11.64 0.47
CA THR A 20 -8.13 11.31 1.05
C THR A 20 -7.00 11.69 0.11
N TRP A 21 -7.17 11.54 -1.21
CA TRP A 21 -6.15 11.98 -2.15
C TRP A 21 -5.96 13.50 -2.15
N ASP A 22 -7.03 14.27 -2.05
CA ASP A 22 -6.93 15.73 -1.90
C ASP A 22 -6.30 16.13 -0.55
N LEU A 23 -6.57 15.38 0.51
CA LEU A 23 -5.87 15.55 1.80
C LEU A 23 -4.37 15.29 1.67
N GLN A 24 -3.97 14.23 0.97
CA GLN A 24 -2.55 13.95 0.73
C GLN A 24 -1.88 15.09 -0.05
N LYS A 25 -2.53 15.65 -1.07
CA LYS A 25 -1.98 16.80 -1.82
C LYS A 25 -1.79 18.02 -0.92
N LYS A 26 -2.79 18.34 -0.10
CA LYS A 26 -2.69 19.43 0.87
C LYS A 26 -1.55 19.20 1.86
N TYR A 27 -1.47 18.00 2.44
CA TYR A 27 -0.42 17.68 3.41
C TYR A 27 0.96 17.70 2.75
N HIS A 28 1.06 17.28 1.48
CA HIS A 28 2.29 17.37 0.70
C HIS A 28 2.76 18.82 0.56
N GLU A 29 1.86 19.75 0.22
CA GLU A 29 2.17 21.19 0.16
C GLU A 29 2.60 21.73 1.54
N ASP A 30 1.91 21.34 2.62
CA ASP A 30 2.23 21.79 3.97
C ASP A 30 3.61 21.26 4.44
N VAL A 31 3.91 19.98 4.19
CA VAL A 31 5.22 19.39 4.50
C VAL A 31 6.30 20.03 3.64
N LEU A 32 6.02 20.28 2.36
CA LEU A 32 6.94 20.95 1.43
C LEU A 32 7.27 22.38 1.91
N GLY A 33 6.27 23.12 2.39
CA GLY A 33 6.40 24.47 2.96
C GLY A 33 6.96 24.51 4.39
N GLY A 34 7.13 23.37 5.05
CA GLY A 34 7.62 23.28 6.43
C GLY A 34 6.61 23.73 7.48
N THR A 35 5.32 23.76 7.15
CA THR A 35 4.22 24.10 8.06
C THR A 35 3.59 22.87 8.71
N ARG A 36 4.01 21.66 8.30
CA ARG A 36 3.61 20.38 8.87
C ARG A 36 4.80 19.43 8.99
N GLU A 37 4.78 18.58 10.01
CA GLU A 37 5.67 17.44 10.13
C GLU A 37 5.33 16.35 9.09
N SER A 38 6.31 15.51 8.76
CA SER A 38 6.06 14.31 7.95
C SER A 38 4.99 13.46 8.63
N THR A 39 4.05 12.91 7.85
CA THR A 39 2.85 12.25 8.39
C THR A 39 2.59 10.92 7.68
N ILE A 40 2.26 9.88 8.45
CA ILE A 40 1.65 8.62 8.00
C ILE A 40 0.12 8.74 8.15
N LEU A 41 -0.63 8.42 7.11
CA LEU A 41 -2.09 8.28 7.16
C LEU A 41 -2.45 6.80 7.10
N LEU A 42 -3.08 6.27 8.14
CA LEU A 42 -3.55 4.88 8.21
C LEU A 42 -5.07 4.82 8.03
N LEU A 43 -5.54 3.98 7.12
CA LEU A 43 -6.96 3.93 6.77
C LEU A 43 -7.37 2.68 5.99
N GLU A 44 -8.67 2.54 5.81
CA GLU A 44 -9.32 1.72 4.79
C GLU A 44 -10.12 2.61 3.81
N HIS A 45 -10.21 2.18 2.56
CA HIS A 45 -11.09 2.81 1.56
C HIS A 45 -12.37 1.99 1.35
N PRO A 46 -13.48 2.63 0.89
CA PRO A 46 -14.50 1.92 0.12
C PRO A 46 -13.89 1.25 -1.12
N PRO A 47 -14.55 0.24 -1.73
CA PRO A 47 -14.06 -0.41 -2.94
C PRO A 47 -13.74 0.60 -4.05
N VAL A 48 -12.50 0.57 -4.54
CA VAL A 48 -12.02 1.50 -5.59
C VAL A 48 -10.89 0.87 -6.39
N TYR A 49 -10.96 0.98 -7.72
CA TYR A 49 -9.82 0.73 -8.58
C TYR A 49 -9.05 2.02 -8.82
N THR A 50 -7.72 1.94 -8.78
CA THR A 50 -6.85 3.09 -9.06
C THR A 50 -5.82 2.72 -10.11
N ALA A 51 -5.71 3.54 -11.14
CA ALA A 51 -4.77 3.34 -12.24
C ALA A 51 -3.59 4.32 -12.11
N GLY A 52 -2.41 3.78 -11.81
CA GLY A 52 -1.17 4.56 -11.80
C GLY A 52 -0.70 4.90 -13.23
N LYS A 53 0.36 5.71 -13.32
CA LYS A 53 0.86 6.27 -14.61
C LYS A 53 1.26 5.26 -15.69
N ARG A 54 1.50 3.99 -15.31
CA ARG A 54 1.94 2.93 -16.24
C ARG A 54 0.83 1.96 -16.64
N THR A 55 -0.40 2.21 -16.20
CA THR A 55 -1.54 1.33 -16.48
C THR A 55 -1.87 1.32 -17.97
N GLU A 56 -2.02 0.13 -18.53
CA GLU A 56 -2.43 -0.08 -19.91
C GLU A 56 -3.93 -0.45 -19.98
N ASP A 57 -4.60 -0.15 -21.08
CA ASP A 57 -6.06 -0.31 -21.18
C ASP A 57 -6.54 -1.75 -20.98
N HIS A 58 -5.74 -2.73 -21.43
CA HIS A 58 -6.06 -4.15 -21.30
C HIS A 58 -5.91 -4.69 -19.86
N GLU A 59 -5.37 -3.88 -18.94
CA GLU A 59 -5.22 -4.23 -17.52
C GLU A 59 -6.42 -3.78 -16.68
N ARG A 60 -7.27 -2.91 -17.25
CA ARG A 60 -8.45 -2.32 -16.59
C ARG A 60 -9.63 -3.30 -16.57
N PRO A 61 -10.60 -3.12 -15.65
CA PRO A 61 -11.87 -3.84 -15.70
C PRO A 61 -12.56 -3.61 -17.04
N THR A 62 -13.13 -4.69 -17.59
CA THR A 62 -13.83 -4.67 -18.89
C THR A 62 -15.36 -4.58 -18.74
N ASP A 63 -15.86 -4.58 -17.51
CA ASP A 63 -17.28 -4.55 -17.14
C ASP A 63 -17.84 -3.13 -16.95
N GLY A 64 -17.00 -2.10 -17.15
CA GLY A 64 -17.37 -0.70 -16.98
C GLY A 64 -17.26 -0.16 -15.55
N THR A 65 -16.67 -0.93 -14.62
CA THR A 65 -16.41 -0.44 -13.26
C THR A 65 -15.53 0.83 -13.27
N GLU A 66 -15.88 1.82 -12.45
CA GLU A 66 -15.11 3.07 -12.35
C GLU A 66 -13.66 2.81 -11.89
N VAL A 67 -12.72 3.47 -12.56
CA VAL A 67 -11.30 3.48 -12.22
C VAL A 67 -10.85 4.92 -12.02
N VAL A 68 -10.20 5.20 -10.91
CA VAL A 68 -9.62 6.53 -10.64
C VAL A 68 -8.19 6.58 -11.18
N ASP A 69 -7.96 7.38 -12.21
CA ASP A 69 -6.61 7.65 -12.70
C ASP A 69 -5.86 8.56 -11.72
N VAL A 70 -4.65 8.14 -11.35
CA VAL A 70 -3.84 8.78 -10.31
C VAL A 70 -2.37 8.91 -10.70
N ASP A 71 -1.66 9.76 -9.98
CA ASP A 71 -0.30 10.18 -10.30
C ASP A 71 0.81 9.34 -9.63
N ARG A 72 0.45 8.27 -8.90
CA ARG A 72 1.42 7.33 -8.34
C ARG A 72 2.14 6.51 -9.41
N GLY A 73 3.31 6.01 -9.03
CA GLY A 73 3.96 4.91 -9.74
C GLY A 73 3.12 3.63 -9.71
N GLY A 74 3.53 2.64 -10.50
CA GLY A 74 2.77 1.39 -10.64
C GLY A 74 1.73 1.44 -11.75
N LYS A 75 1.06 0.30 -11.92
CA LYS A 75 -0.07 0.10 -12.85
C LYS A 75 -1.38 0.12 -12.05
N ILE A 76 -2.41 -0.58 -12.51
CA ILE A 76 -3.69 -0.68 -11.81
C ILE A 76 -3.60 -1.51 -10.53
N THR A 77 -4.40 -1.14 -9.52
CA THR A 77 -4.64 -1.93 -8.30
C THR A 77 -6.07 -1.69 -7.81
N TRP A 78 -6.46 -2.43 -6.78
CA TRP A 78 -7.69 -2.26 -6.04
C TRP A 78 -7.41 -1.95 -4.56
N HIS A 79 -8.30 -1.16 -3.95
CA HIS A 79 -8.39 -0.94 -2.51
C HIS A 79 -9.84 -1.13 -2.06
N GLY A 80 -10.03 -1.53 -0.80
CA GLY A 80 -11.37 -1.67 -0.24
C GLY A 80 -11.36 -2.17 1.20
N PRO A 81 -12.56 -2.49 1.75
CA PRO A 81 -12.70 -2.99 3.11
C PRO A 81 -11.87 -4.25 3.35
N GLY A 82 -11.19 -4.29 4.51
CA GLY A 82 -10.28 -5.35 4.91
C GLY A 82 -8.84 -5.17 4.42
N GLN A 83 -8.51 -4.10 3.69
CA GLN A 83 -7.14 -3.80 3.25
C GLN A 83 -6.61 -2.57 3.99
N LEU A 84 -5.51 -2.74 4.73
CA LEU A 84 -4.84 -1.64 5.40
C LEU A 84 -4.06 -0.80 4.37
N VAL A 85 -4.37 0.49 4.28
CA VAL A 85 -3.64 1.44 3.45
C VAL A 85 -2.86 2.39 4.34
N ALA A 86 -1.59 2.59 4.03
CA ALA A 86 -0.73 3.57 4.68
C ALA A 86 -0.18 4.54 3.64
N TYR A 87 -0.51 5.83 3.77
CA TYR A 87 0.03 6.90 2.94
C TYR A 87 1.11 7.67 3.67
N PHE A 88 2.26 7.86 3.02
CA PHE A 88 3.40 8.56 3.56
C PHE A 88 3.50 9.91 2.88
N ILE A 89 3.31 10.97 3.66
CA ILE A 89 3.61 12.33 3.27
C ILE A 89 4.89 12.69 4.01
N TYR A 90 6.00 12.20 3.45
CA TYR A 90 7.27 12.12 4.15
C TYR A 90 8.35 12.86 3.37
N ARG A 91 9.05 13.78 4.04
CA ARG A 91 10.24 14.43 3.49
C ARG A 91 11.45 13.52 3.68
N LEU A 92 12.00 13.05 2.56
CA LEU A 92 13.25 12.28 2.54
C LEU A 92 14.41 13.13 3.06
N ASN A 93 15.35 12.49 3.74
CA ASN A 93 16.61 13.12 4.17
C ASN A 93 17.46 13.49 2.95
N ASP A 94 17.61 12.56 2.01
CA ASP A 94 18.15 12.81 0.66
C ASP A 94 17.08 12.44 -0.39
N PRO A 95 16.68 13.36 -1.30
CA PRO A 95 15.75 13.06 -2.40
C PRO A 95 16.14 11.86 -3.29
N LYS A 96 17.40 11.39 -3.23
CA LYS A 96 17.89 10.20 -3.95
C LYS A 96 17.60 8.87 -3.23
N GLU A 97 17.22 8.89 -1.95
CA GLU A 97 17.02 7.69 -1.11
C GLU A 97 15.68 6.98 -1.34
N VAL A 98 15.05 7.21 -2.49
CA VAL A 98 13.78 6.57 -2.90
C VAL A 98 13.83 5.04 -2.76
N ARG A 99 14.93 4.42 -3.18
CA ARG A 99 15.08 2.96 -3.11
C ARG A 99 15.21 2.46 -1.68
N LEU A 100 15.92 3.21 -0.84
CA LEU A 100 16.03 2.90 0.59
C LEU A 100 14.67 3.01 1.25
N PHE A 101 13.92 4.07 0.97
CA PHE A 101 12.57 4.26 1.49
C PHE A 101 11.65 3.10 1.09
N VAL A 102 11.62 2.70 -0.19
CA VAL A 102 10.83 1.54 -0.64
C VAL A 102 11.26 0.26 0.07
N ALA A 103 12.56 -0.01 0.18
CA ALA A 103 13.07 -1.19 0.86
C ALA A 103 12.68 -1.21 2.36
N GLN A 104 12.66 -0.05 3.02
CA GLN A 104 12.22 0.09 4.41
C GLN A 104 10.72 -0.21 4.57
N LEU A 105 9.88 0.17 3.61
CA LEU A 105 8.46 -0.18 3.60
C LEU A 105 8.24 -1.70 3.38
N GLU A 106 9.03 -2.30 2.48
CA GLU A 106 9.01 -3.76 2.24
C GLU A 106 9.44 -4.52 3.50
N ASP A 107 10.57 -4.14 4.11
CA ASP A 107 11.07 -4.71 5.35
C ASP A 107 10.07 -4.58 6.50
N SER A 108 9.42 -3.42 6.64
CA SER A 108 8.40 -3.19 7.67
C SER A 108 7.22 -4.17 7.55
N MET A 109 6.73 -4.39 6.32
CA MET A 109 5.67 -5.38 6.07
C MET A 109 6.17 -6.81 6.30
N ILE A 110 7.38 -7.16 5.89
CA ILE A 110 7.95 -8.50 6.10
C ILE A 110 8.12 -8.80 7.60
N ARG A 111 8.69 -7.85 8.36
CA ARG A 111 8.85 -7.96 9.82
C ARG A 111 7.51 -8.22 10.51
N LEU A 112 6.50 -7.41 10.17
CA LEU A 112 5.15 -7.57 10.69
C LEU A 112 4.56 -8.94 10.35
N LEU A 113 4.64 -9.37 9.10
CA LEU A 113 4.14 -10.68 8.66
C LEU A 113 4.84 -11.84 9.37
N GLY A 114 6.13 -11.70 9.67
CA GLY A 114 6.90 -12.64 10.47
C GLY A 114 6.33 -12.83 11.89
N GLU A 115 5.79 -11.78 12.51
CA GLU A 115 5.11 -11.88 13.82
C GLU A 115 3.82 -12.69 13.75
N TYR A 116 3.18 -12.77 12.58
CA TYR A 116 2.05 -13.65 12.31
C TYR A 116 2.46 -15.07 11.88
N GLY A 117 3.77 -15.36 11.80
CA GLY A 117 4.29 -16.63 11.29
C GLY A 117 4.19 -16.79 9.77
N ILE A 118 4.03 -15.70 9.02
CA ILE A 118 3.97 -15.70 7.57
C ILE A 118 5.37 -15.39 7.03
N GLU A 119 5.95 -16.35 6.31
CA GLU A 119 7.25 -16.18 5.64
C GLU A 119 7.07 -15.41 4.33
N ALA A 120 7.30 -14.10 4.38
CA ALA A 120 7.20 -13.19 3.24
C ALA A 120 8.56 -12.66 2.81
N THR A 121 8.66 -12.24 1.54
CA THR A 121 9.90 -11.74 0.92
C THR A 121 9.62 -10.70 -0.17
N THR A 122 10.67 -10.12 -0.73
CA THR A 122 10.64 -9.31 -1.94
C THR A 122 11.00 -10.15 -3.17
N VAL A 123 10.42 -9.84 -4.33
CA VAL A 123 10.80 -10.47 -5.61
C VAL A 123 11.44 -9.43 -6.52
N GLU A 124 12.62 -9.73 -7.06
CA GLU A 124 13.35 -8.82 -7.93
C GLU A 124 12.48 -8.36 -9.12
N GLY A 125 12.44 -7.05 -9.36
CA GLY A 125 11.61 -6.45 -10.41
C GLY A 125 10.11 -6.35 -10.09
N ARG A 126 9.65 -6.89 -8.94
CA ARG A 126 8.24 -6.88 -8.54
C ARG A 126 8.04 -6.19 -7.19
N ALA A 127 7.87 -4.86 -7.22
CA ALA A 127 7.67 -4.05 -6.01
C ALA A 127 6.53 -4.55 -5.12
N GLY A 128 6.76 -4.56 -3.81
CA GLY A 128 5.85 -5.06 -2.79
C GLY A 128 6.33 -6.37 -2.16
N VAL A 129 5.45 -6.96 -1.35
CA VAL A 129 5.78 -8.12 -0.51
C VAL A 129 4.98 -9.34 -0.95
N TRP A 130 5.66 -10.48 -0.95
CA TRP A 130 5.25 -11.71 -1.62
C TRP A 130 5.46 -12.92 -0.71
N ILE A 131 4.63 -13.94 -0.91
CA ILE A 131 4.86 -15.29 -0.38
C ILE A 131 5.23 -16.17 -1.57
N LEU A 132 6.40 -16.81 -1.50
CA LEU A 132 6.88 -17.65 -2.59
C LEU A 132 6.03 -18.92 -2.72
N GLY A 133 5.81 -19.32 -3.96
CA GLY A 133 5.22 -20.61 -4.30
C GLY A 133 6.15 -21.79 -4.01
N ASP A 134 5.57 -22.98 -3.97
CA ASP A 134 6.28 -24.26 -3.78
C ASP A 134 6.46 -25.04 -5.10
N GLY A 135 6.28 -24.35 -6.24
CA GLY A 135 6.27 -24.95 -7.58
C GLY A 135 4.93 -25.59 -7.98
N VAL A 136 4.00 -25.75 -7.02
CA VAL A 136 2.59 -26.11 -7.31
C VAL A 136 1.73 -24.85 -7.23
N ARG A 137 1.88 -24.07 -6.16
CA ARG A 137 1.26 -22.75 -6.04
C ARG A 137 2.16 -21.71 -6.69
N ARG A 138 1.53 -20.69 -7.27
CA ARG A 138 2.23 -19.49 -7.74
C ARG A 138 2.66 -18.64 -6.55
N ASP A 139 3.60 -17.73 -6.80
CA ASP A 139 3.90 -16.65 -5.88
C ASP A 139 2.63 -15.81 -5.63
N ARG A 140 2.45 -15.34 -4.39
CA ARG A 140 1.26 -14.60 -3.99
C ARG A 140 1.65 -13.25 -3.43
N LYS A 141 1.13 -12.17 -4.01
CA LYS A 141 1.33 -10.83 -3.49
C LYS A 141 0.44 -10.62 -2.26
N ILE A 142 1.02 -10.15 -1.16
CA ILE A 142 0.29 -9.83 0.07
C ILE A 142 0.33 -8.33 0.40
N GLY A 143 1.38 -7.62 -0.06
CA GLY A 143 1.53 -6.17 0.10
C GLY A 143 1.93 -5.49 -1.21
N ALA A 144 1.31 -4.35 -1.52
CA ALA A 144 1.64 -3.52 -2.68
C ALA A 144 2.26 -2.20 -2.23
N ILE A 145 3.19 -1.68 -3.04
CA ILE A 145 3.78 -0.35 -2.85
C ILE A 145 3.63 0.44 -4.15
N GLY A 146 3.16 1.68 -4.02
CA GLY A 146 3.08 2.64 -5.10
C GLY A 146 3.20 4.04 -4.53
N ILE A 147 4.39 4.63 -4.67
CA ILE A 147 4.69 5.98 -4.20
C ILE A 147 4.83 6.97 -5.37
N ARG A 148 4.59 8.25 -5.08
CA ARG A 148 5.01 9.39 -5.90
C ARG A 148 5.99 10.23 -5.07
N ILE A 149 6.97 10.83 -5.73
CA ILE A 149 7.87 11.80 -5.11
C ILE A 149 7.86 13.07 -5.93
N HIS A 150 7.76 14.19 -5.24
CA HIS A 150 7.88 15.52 -5.80
C HIS A 150 8.61 16.42 -4.82
N GLU A 151 9.69 17.05 -5.28
CA GLU A 151 10.55 17.92 -4.47
C GLU A 151 11.03 17.31 -3.15
N GLY A 152 11.37 16.01 -3.19
CA GLY A 152 11.88 15.27 -2.01
C GLY A 152 10.81 14.88 -0.98
N VAL A 153 9.53 15.19 -1.23
CA VAL A 153 8.41 14.79 -0.38
C VAL A 153 7.59 13.71 -1.09
N THR A 154 7.28 12.64 -0.37
CA THR A 154 6.52 11.48 -0.85
C THR A 154 5.00 11.71 -0.78
N MET A 155 4.25 10.95 -1.57
CA MET A 155 2.80 10.78 -1.50
C MET A 155 2.46 9.33 -1.86
N HIS A 156 1.21 8.92 -1.61
CA HIS A 156 0.75 7.54 -1.70
C HIS A 156 1.56 6.65 -0.73
N GLY A 157 1.74 5.37 -1.00
CA GLY A 157 2.38 4.50 -0.01
C GLY A 157 2.20 3.03 -0.28
N LEU A 158 1.78 2.30 0.75
CA LEU A 158 1.59 0.86 0.71
C LEU A 158 0.12 0.48 0.97
N ALA A 159 -0.22 -0.73 0.52
CA ALA A 159 -1.47 -1.40 0.82
C ALA A 159 -1.18 -2.85 1.22
N LEU A 160 -1.59 -3.24 2.42
CA LEU A 160 -1.41 -4.57 2.98
C LEU A 160 -2.76 -5.28 3.06
N ASN A 161 -2.83 -6.47 2.47
CA ASN A 161 -4.07 -7.25 2.43
C ASN A 161 -4.28 -7.99 3.76
N CYS A 162 -5.21 -7.53 4.59
CA CYS A 162 -5.47 -8.12 5.90
C CYS A 162 -6.61 -9.16 5.82
N SER A 163 -7.83 -8.71 5.51
CA SER A 163 -9.05 -9.52 5.45
C SER A 163 -9.93 -9.21 4.24
N ASN A 164 -9.45 -8.39 3.29
CA ASN A 164 -10.23 -8.00 2.13
C ASN A 164 -10.61 -9.18 1.24
N ASP A 165 -11.72 -9.02 0.52
CA ASP A 165 -12.08 -9.92 -0.57
C ASP A 165 -11.02 -9.82 -1.69
N LEU A 166 -10.64 -10.96 -2.24
CA LEU A 166 -9.70 -11.07 -3.36
C LEU A 166 -10.40 -11.06 -4.73
N GLY A 167 -11.72 -11.23 -4.77
CA GLY A 167 -12.50 -11.29 -6.01
C GLY A 167 -12.35 -10.06 -6.90
N ALA A 168 -12.12 -8.88 -6.31
CA ALA A 168 -11.85 -7.66 -7.07
C ALA A 168 -10.58 -7.75 -7.93
N TYR A 169 -9.55 -8.48 -7.48
CA TYR A 169 -8.33 -8.65 -8.26
C TYR A 169 -8.56 -9.48 -9.53
N ALA A 170 -9.59 -10.32 -9.58
CA ALA A 170 -9.91 -11.13 -10.76
C ALA A 170 -10.41 -10.29 -11.94
N SER A 171 -10.82 -9.04 -11.70
CA SER A 171 -11.33 -8.13 -12.72
C SER A 171 -10.25 -7.26 -13.37
N ILE A 172 -8.98 -7.40 -12.94
CA ILE A 172 -7.85 -6.59 -13.40
C ILE A 172 -6.62 -7.45 -13.66
N ILE A 173 -5.61 -6.88 -14.32
CA ILE A 173 -4.24 -7.44 -14.29
C ILE A 173 -3.44 -6.64 -13.26
N PRO A 174 -3.45 -7.04 -11.98
CA PRO A 174 -2.89 -6.23 -10.92
C PRO A 174 -1.38 -6.05 -11.11
N CYS A 175 -0.93 -4.81 -11.10
CA CYS A 175 0.46 -4.45 -11.38
C CYS A 175 1.00 -4.95 -12.75
N GLY A 176 0.15 -5.39 -13.68
CA GLY A 176 0.57 -5.98 -14.96
C GLY A 176 1.12 -7.41 -14.86
N ILE A 177 0.87 -8.10 -13.75
CA ILE A 177 1.44 -9.43 -13.44
C ILE A 177 0.37 -10.49 -13.67
N THR A 178 0.64 -11.44 -14.59
CA THR A 178 -0.31 -12.51 -14.98
C THR A 178 0.10 -13.91 -14.50
N ASP A 179 1.30 -14.03 -13.93
CA ASP A 179 1.93 -15.30 -13.53
C ASP A 179 2.01 -15.48 -12.00
N ALA A 180 1.30 -14.63 -11.24
CA ALA A 180 1.24 -14.66 -9.78
C ALA A 180 -0.20 -14.40 -9.31
N ASP A 181 -0.48 -14.80 -8.08
CA ASP A 181 -1.78 -14.55 -7.45
C ASP A 181 -1.67 -13.45 -6.39
N THR A 182 -2.79 -13.14 -5.74
CA THR A 182 -2.86 -12.23 -4.57
C THR A 182 -3.40 -13.01 -3.38
N THR A 183 -2.95 -12.68 -2.17
CA THR A 183 -3.42 -13.29 -0.92
C THR A 183 -3.66 -12.24 0.17
N THR A 184 -4.17 -12.67 1.31
CA THR A 184 -4.37 -11.85 2.51
C THR A 184 -3.80 -12.54 3.74
N ILE A 185 -3.51 -11.79 4.81
CA ILE A 185 -3.12 -12.38 6.11
C ILE A 185 -4.18 -13.39 6.57
N SER A 186 -5.46 -13.04 6.40
CA SER A 186 -6.57 -13.91 6.82
C SER A 186 -6.59 -15.24 6.07
N ALA A 187 -6.30 -15.21 4.75
CA ALA A 187 -6.27 -16.42 3.94
C ALA A 187 -5.10 -17.34 4.33
N GLU A 188 -3.93 -16.78 4.63
CA GLU A 188 -2.75 -17.56 5.02
C GLU A 188 -2.88 -18.14 6.44
N LEU A 189 -3.62 -17.49 7.35
CA LEU A 189 -3.81 -17.97 8.74
C LEU A 189 -5.09 -18.77 8.98
N GLY A 190 -6.05 -18.75 8.05
CA GLY A 190 -7.35 -19.40 8.23
C GLY A 190 -8.23 -18.77 9.32
N ARG A 191 -7.95 -17.51 9.70
CA ARG A 191 -8.75 -16.71 10.63
C ARG A 191 -8.84 -15.27 10.13
N THR A 192 -9.86 -14.53 10.53
CA THR A 192 -9.93 -13.10 10.21
C THR A 192 -8.84 -12.32 10.95
N VAL A 193 -8.08 -11.51 10.21
CA VAL A 193 -7.13 -10.50 10.69
C VAL A 193 -7.48 -9.17 10.03
N THR A 194 -7.88 -8.18 10.81
CA THR A 194 -8.42 -6.90 10.29
C THR A 194 -7.35 -5.82 10.18
N PRO A 195 -7.55 -4.77 9.35
CA PRO A 195 -6.69 -3.60 9.36
C PRO A 195 -6.55 -2.94 10.74
N GLU A 196 -7.62 -2.92 11.55
CA GLU A 196 -7.60 -2.38 12.91
C GLU A 196 -6.68 -3.20 13.85
N GLU A 197 -6.64 -4.53 13.70
CA GLU A 197 -5.71 -5.41 14.45
C GLU A 197 -4.24 -5.16 14.05
N VAL A 198 -4.01 -4.90 12.76
CA VAL A 198 -2.67 -4.85 12.16
C VAL A 198 -2.03 -3.46 12.26
N ALA A 199 -2.83 -2.40 12.15
CA ALA A 199 -2.35 -1.03 12.00
C ALA A 199 -1.47 -0.52 13.14
N PRO A 200 -1.80 -0.74 14.44
CA PRO A 200 -0.96 -0.23 15.53
C PRO A 200 0.45 -0.82 15.49
N ARG A 201 0.57 -2.13 15.24
CA ARG A 201 1.88 -2.79 15.20
C ARG A 201 2.68 -2.41 13.96
N LEU A 202 2.02 -2.27 12.80
CA LEU A 202 2.68 -1.77 11.60
C LEU A 202 3.21 -0.35 11.82
N ASP A 203 2.44 0.53 12.47
CA ASP A 203 2.86 1.90 12.78
C ASP A 203 4.13 1.93 13.63
N GLU A 204 4.18 1.16 14.72
CA GLU A 204 5.38 1.02 15.54
C GLU A 204 6.61 0.61 14.72
N ILE A 205 6.47 -0.43 13.88
CA ILE A 205 7.56 -0.91 13.02
C ILE A 205 7.99 0.17 12.03
N LEU A 206 7.06 0.93 11.45
CA LEU A 206 7.36 2.01 10.50
C LEU A 206 8.17 3.13 11.17
N HIS A 207 7.81 3.53 12.39
CA HIS A 207 8.56 4.53 13.16
C HIS A 207 9.96 4.06 13.55
N GLU A 208 10.15 2.76 13.78
CA GLU A 208 11.47 2.18 14.03
C GLU A 208 12.34 2.08 12.76
N THR A 209 11.71 1.84 11.60
CA THR A 209 12.43 1.43 10.37
C THR A 209 12.74 2.60 9.44
N ILE A 210 11.85 3.60 9.36
CA ILE A 210 11.99 4.68 8.37
C ILE A 210 13.10 5.65 8.78
N THR A 211 14.16 5.67 7.97
CA THR A 211 15.31 6.57 8.17
C THR A 211 15.75 7.29 6.90
N ALA A 212 15.13 6.99 5.75
CA ALA A 212 15.42 7.60 4.45
C ALA A 212 15.06 9.10 4.37
#